data_AF-A0A3N6P519-F1
#
_entry.id   AF-A0A3N6P519-F1
#
_cell.length_a   1.000
_cell.length_b   1.000
_cell.length_c   1.000
_cell.angle_alpha   90.00
_cell.angle_beta   90.00
_cell.angle_gamma   90.00
#
_symmetry.space_group_name_H-M   'P 1'
#
loop_
_entity.id
_entity.type
_entity.pdbx_description
1 polymer ?
#
loop_
_entity_poly.entity_id
_entity_poly.type
_entity_poly.pdbx_seq_one_letter_code
_entity_poly.pdbx_strand_id
1 'polypeptide(L)'
;MKTTKFQSILLSLGIILLPLTVSNLALASKIYVQPLKTTHQVQVQHLAKGLPLNIDGIPFTVTLDLRNAQLRGKIPKSLVQTELIKALNEFDNHSIKNTKYNKQTIRNLDFRSLDNGGLTVGFSVNLKHRERLAKVFGKEHFTPWISVTLHGTSSFGTNIRNNVVNVSYRGHDVRGQKWYGDIVSGLDSVFKKQTSGLIKKRLNRFNGMNLISLLKQGGIDKQLPLNLTIDELVKSGVKVNADFSPQGLSFVINLPETIDIS
;
A
#
# COMPACT_ATOMS: atom_id res chain seq x y z
N MET A 1 -2.73 29.99 -90.28
CA MET A 1 -3.49 30.88 -89.38
C MET A 1 -2.81 30.86 -88.02
N LYS A 2 -2.47 32.03 -87.48
CA LYS A 2 -2.20 32.44 -86.07
C LYS A 2 -2.02 31.32 -85.02
N THR A 3 -1.11 31.28 -84.05
CA THR A 3 -0.07 32.16 -83.45
C THR A 3 0.56 31.26 -82.34
N THR A 4 1.89 31.16 -82.16
CA THR A 4 2.64 31.78 -81.03
C THR A 4 1.94 31.65 -79.66
N LYS A 5 2.45 30.99 -78.60
CA LYS A 5 3.65 31.26 -77.76
C LYS A 5 3.74 30.13 -76.68
N PHE A 6 4.91 29.58 -76.33
CA PHE A 6 5.86 30.02 -75.26
C PHE A 6 5.19 30.01 -73.85
N GLN A 7 5.68 29.39 -72.76
CA GLN A 7 7.02 29.24 -72.16
C GLN A 7 6.99 28.06 -71.14
N SER A 8 7.93 27.12 -71.14
CA SER A 8 9.16 27.02 -70.30
C SER A 8 8.93 27.20 -68.79
N ILE A 9 9.35 26.28 -67.90
CA ILE A 9 10.66 26.26 -67.19
C ILE A 9 10.68 24.96 -66.33
N LEU A 10 11.58 23.97 -66.50
CA LEU A 10 12.96 23.81 -65.94
C LEU A 10 12.96 23.97 -64.39
N LEU A 11 13.36 23.07 -63.49
CA LEU A 11 14.50 22.18 -63.30
C LEU A 11 14.06 21.16 -62.22
N SER A 12 14.17 19.83 -62.39
CA SER A 12 15.34 18.96 -62.15
C SER A 12 15.95 19.03 -60.75
N LEU A 13 15.90 17.90 -60.03
CA LEU A 13 16.91 17.28 -59.15
C LEU A 13 16.12 16.44 -58.13
N GLY A 14 16.20 15.11 -58.11
CA GLY A 14 17.39 14.28 -58.25
C GLY A 14 17.38 13.39 -57.01
N ILE A 15 16.63 12.29 -57.08
CA ILE A 15 16.59 11.25 -56.04
C ILE A 15 17.96 10.58 -56.06
N ILE A 16 18.78 10.90 -55.06
CA ILE A 16 19.99 10.14 -54.74
C ILE A 16 19.68 9.33 -53.48
N LEU A 17 19.47 8.03 -53.69
CA LEU A 17 19.67 7.03 -52.65
C LEU A 17 21.15 7.07 -52.26
N LEU A 18 21.44 7.23 -50.98
CA LEU A 18 22.72 6.83 -50.39
C LEU A 18 22.49 5.89 -49.20
N PRO A 19 23.39 4.91 -49.01
CA PRO A 19 23.17 3.74 -48.18
C PRO A 19 23.34 4.02 -46.69
N LEU A 20 22.60 3.26 -45.89
CA LEU A 20 22.80 3.07 -44.46
C LEU A 20 24.27 2.73 -44.17
N THR A 21 24.96 3.62 -43.47
CA THR A 21 26.19 3.29 -42.75
C THR A 21 25.93 3.45 -41.26
N VAL A 22 26.07 2.34 -40.55
CA VAL A 22 26.06 2.27 -39.09
C VAL A 22 27.30 3.02 -38.61
N SER A 23 27.10 4.12 -37.89
CA SER A 23 28.14 4.74 -37.09
C SER A 23 27.63 4.92 -35.68
N ASN A 24 28.17 4.09 -34.79
CA ASN A 24 28.14 4.29 -33.35
C ASN A 24 28.65 5.69 -33.03
N LEU A 25 27.77 6.60 -32.62
CA LEU A 25 28.14 7.73 -31.77
C LEU A 25 27.24 7.70 -30.54
N ALA A 26 27.86 7.32 -29.43
CA ALA A 26 27.32 7.52 -28.10
C ALA A 26 27.06 9.01 -27.88
N LEU A 27 25.79 9.41 -27.89
CA LEU A 27 25.33 10.63 -27.26
C LEU A 27 24.39 10.22 -26.14
N ALA A 28 24.93 10.14 -24.92
CA ALA A 28 24.14 10.17 -23.71
C ALA A 28 23.32 11.46 -23.72
N SER A 29 22.09 11.37 -24.23
CA SER A 29 21.16 12.49 -24.23
C SER A 29 20.57 12.59 -22.83
N LYS A 30 21.18 13.43 -21.99
CA LYS A 30 20.52 13.96 -20.79
C LYS A 30 19.31 14.76 -21.27
N ILE A 31 18.13 14.13 -21.28
CA ILE A 31 16.87 14.83 -21.51
C ILE A 31 16.51 15.52 -20.19
N TYR A 32 16.77 16.82 -20.11
CA TYR A 32 16.16 17.66 -19.09
C TYR A 32 14.65 17.76 -19.38
N VAL A 33 13.81 17.26 -18.47
CA VAL A 33 12.38 17.54 -18.49
C VAL A 33 12.20 19.01 -18.11
N GLN A 34 12.34 19.91 -19.08
CA GLN A 34 11.91 21.29 -18.91
C GLN A 34 10.39 21.38 -19.12
N PRO A 35 9.67 22.20 -18.34
CA PRO A 35 8.25 22.44 -18.57
C PRO A 35 8.07 23.11 -19.94
N LEU A 36 7.48 22.38 -20.88
CA LEU A 36 7.22 22.85 -22.25
C LEU A 36 6.48 24.19 -22.23
N LYS A 37 7.13 25.25 -22.73
CA LYS A 37 6.45 26.47 -23.18
C LYS A 37 6.30 26.42 -24.69
N THR A 38 5.06 26.59 -25.15
CA THR A 38 4.58 26.85 -26.53
C THR A 38 4.81 25.69 -27.51
N THR A 39 3.82 25.11 -28.19
CA THR A 39 2.61 25.63 -28.84
C THR A 39 1.67 24.45 -29.04
N HIS A 40 0.45 24.48 -28.48
CA HIS A 40 -0.76 23.67 -28.74
C HIS A 40 -1.63 23.75 -27.47
N GLN A 41 -2.45 24.80 -27.36
CA GLN A 41 -3.32 25.02 -26.19
C GLN A 41 -4.48 24.01 -26.04
N VAL A 42 -4.51 22.94 -26.83
CA VAL A 42 -5.64 21.99 -26.87
C VAL A 42 -5.44 20.74 -25.98
N GLN A 43 -4.26 20.51 -25.38
CA GLN A 43 -4.05 19.33 -24.49
C GLN A 43 -3.52 19.63 -23.07
N VAL A 44 -3.26 20.89 -22.72
CA VAL A 44 -2.64 21.23 -21.42
C VAL A 44 -3.59 20.99 -20.23
N GLN A 45 -4.90 21.10 -20.43
CA GLN A 45 -5.88 20.90 -19.35
C GLN A 45 -6.09 19.42 -18.97
N HIS A 46 -5.87 18.49 -19.91
CA HIS A 46 -5.94 17.05 -19.64
C HIS A 46 -4.65 16.50 -19.01
N LEU A 47 -3.49 17.06 -19.38
CA LEU A 47 -2.20 16.77 -18.74
C LEU A 47 -2.16 17.17 -17.24
N ALA A 48 -3.01 18.11 -16.82
CA ALA A 48 -3.08 18.56 -15.43
C ALA A 48 -3.81 17.61 -14.47
N LYS A 49 -4.62 16.65 -14.97
CA LYS A 49 -5.40 15.71 -14.15
C LYS A 49 -4.76 14.33 -13.97
N GLY A 50 -3.62 14.09 -14.62
CA GLY A 50 -2.96 12.78 -14.65
C GLY A 50 -3.66 11.80 -15.61
N LEU A 51 -2.88 10.91 -16.21
CA LEU A 51 -3.33 9.94 -17.20
C LEU A 51 -3.73 8.64 -16.49
N PRO A 52 -5.01 8.21 -16.52
CA PRO A 52 -5.38 6.91 -15.97
C PRO A 52 -4.71 5.81 -16.79
N LEU A 53 -3.99 4.92 -16.11
CA LEU A 53 -3.38 3.74 -16.69
C LEU A 53 -4.39 2.59 -16.59
N ASN A 54 -4.74 2.01 -17.73
CA ASN A 54 -5.51 0.77 -17.74
C ASN A 54 -4.51 -0.39 -17.63
N ILE A 55 -4.49 -1.01 -16.46
CA ILE A 55 -3.53 -2.06 -16.13
C ILE A 55 -4.37 -3.33 -15.96
N ASP A 56 -4.22 -4.25 -16.90
CA ASP A 56 -4.98 -5.50 -16.90
C ASP A 56 -4.67 -6.29 -15.62
N GLY A 57 -5.69 -6.81 -14.95
CA GLY A 57 -5.52 -7.68 -13.78
C GLY A 57 -5.33 -6.96 -12.43
N ILE A 58 -5.34 -5.62 -12.38
CA ILE A 58 -5.48 -4.90 -11.10
C ILE A 58 -6.91 -4.36 -10.93
N PRO A 59 -7.57 -4.61 -9.78
CA PRO A 59 -8.96 -4.21 -9.56
C PRO A 59 -9.13 -2.73 -9.18
N PHE A 60 -8.16 -1.87 -9.52
CA PHE A 60 -8.17 -0.46 -9.17
C PHE A 60 -7.39 0.41 -10.16
N THR A 61 -7.78 1.68 -10.26
CA THR A 61 -7.16 2.64 -11.16
C THR A 61 -5.82 3.15 -10.63
N VAL A 62 -4.86 3.26 -11.53
CA VAL A 62 -3.58 3.94 -11.32
C VAL A 62 -3.53 5.13 -12.26
N THR A 63 -2.92 6.23 -11.84
CA THR A 63 -2.84 7.48 -12.58
C THR A 63 -1.38 7.91 -12.66
N LEU A 64 -0.92 8.20 -13.87
CA LEU A 64 0.36 8.84 -14.12
C LEU A 64 0.19 10.36 -14.07
N ASP A 65 0.66 10.96 -12.98
CA ASP A 65 0.73 12.40 -12.77
C ASP A 65 2.05 12.93 -13.30
N LEU A 66 2.05 13.33 -14.57
CA LEU A 66 3.23 13.87 -15.25
C LEU A 66 3.71 15.20 -14.66
N ARG A 67 2.82 15.97 -14.01
CA ARG A 67 3.18 17.27 -13.42
C ARG A 67 4.06 17.12 -12.20
N ASN A 68 3.76 16.11 -11.37
CA ASN A 68 4.52 15.83 -10.15
C ASN A 68 5.50 14.66 -10.33
N ALA A 69 5.66 14.14 -11.56
CA ALA A 69 6.42 12.94 -11.85
C ALA A 69 6.07 11.78 -10.89
N GLN A 70 4.77 11.43 -10.79
CA GLN A 70 4.29 10.45 -9.82
C GLN A 70 3.35 9.43 -10.47
N LEU A 71 3.44 8.18 -10.02
CA LEU A 71 2.33 7.24 -10.14
C LEU A 71 1.52 7.32 -8.85
N ARG A 72 0.22 7.54 -9.01
CA ARG A 72 -0.74 7.60 -7.92
C ARG A 72 -1.74 6.47 -8.10
N GLY A 73 -2.21 5.89 -7.01
CA GLY A 73 -3.29 4.93 -7.10
C GLY A 73 -3.98 4.74 -5.77
N LYS A 74 -5.05 3.96 -5.80
CA LYS A 74 -5.86 3.72 -4.62
C LYS A 74 -6.32 2.28 -4.59
N ILE A 75 -5.78 1.51 -3.66
CA ILE A 75 -6.32 0.18 -3.38
C ILE A 75 -7.65 0.38 -2.65
N PRO A 76 -8.78 -0.13 -3.17
CA PRO A 76 -10.09 0.08 -2.58
C PRO A 76 -10.17 -0.55 -1.19
N LYS A 77 -10.97 0.09 -0.32
CA LYS A 77 -11.23 -0.39 1.04
C LYS A 77 -11.58 -1.87 1.10
N SER A 78 -12.38 -2.38 0.16
CA SER A 78 -12.81 -3.78 0.15
C SER A 78 -11.63 -4.75 0.16
N LEU A 79 -10.60 -4.51 -0.65
CA LEU A 79 -9.42 -5.38 -0.72
C LEU A 79 -8.57 -5.29 0.55
N VAL A 80 -8.36 -4.07 1.05
CA VAL A 80 -7.65 -3.85 2.32
C VAL A 80 -8.39 -4.56 3.47
N GLN A 81 -9.71 -4.40 3.52
CA GLN A 81 -10.58 -5.01 4.52
C GLN A 81 -10.57 -6.53 4.44
N THR A 82 -10.62 -7.13 3.25
CA THR A 82 -10.54 -8.59 3.09
C THR A 82 -9.25 -9.16 3.67
N GLU A 83 -8.11 -8.54 3.39
CA GLU A 83 -6.82 -9.01 3.91
C GLU A 83 -6.69 -8.79 5.43
N LEU A 84 -7.26 -7.71 5.96
CA LEU A 84 -7.34 -7.47 7.40
C LEU A 84 -8.26 -8.49 8.09
N ILE A 85 -9.43 -8.80 7.54
CA ILE A 85 -10.34 -9.81 8.13
C ILE A 85 -9.68 -11.18 8.17
N LYS A 86 -8.98 -11.59 7.10
CA LYS A 86 -8.18 -12.82 7.11
C LYS A 86 -7.13 -12.81 8.23
N ALA A 87 -6.45 -11.67 8.44
CA ALA A 87 -5.49 -11.49 9.54
C ALA A 87 -6.13 -11.67 10.91
N LEU A 88 -7.31 -11.08 11.11
CA LEU A 88 -8.02 -11.10 12.39
C LEU A 88 -8.56 -12.51 12.69
N ASN A 89 -9.09 -13.21 11.68
CA ASN A 89 -9.60 -14.58 11.84
C ASN A 89 -8.52 -15.58 12.26
N GLU A 90 -7.27 -15.39 11.84
CA GLU A 90 -6.14 -16.23 12.28
C GLU A 90 -5.83 -16.10 13.77
N PHE A 91 -6.29 -15.02 14.38
CA PHE A 91 -6.04 -14.71 15.79
C PHE A 91 -7.30 -14.86 16.64
N ASP A 92 -8.43 -15.23 16.04
CA ASP A 92 -9.62 -15.56 16.79
C ASP A 92 -9.38 -16.82 17.62
N ASN A 93 -9.93 -16.83 18.84
CA ASN A 93 -9.67 -17.85 19.87
C ASN A 93 -8.19 -17.99 20.29
N HIS A 94 -7.34 -16.99 20.04
CA HIS A 94 -5.95 -17.07 20.46
C HIS A 94 -5.78 -16.93 21.98
N SER A 95 -5.04 -17.87 22.60
CA SER A 95 -4.74 -17.79 24.03
C SER A 95 -3.54 -16.87 24.28
N ILE A 96 -3.80 -15.73 24.92
CA ILE A 96 -2.76 -14.79 25.37
C ILE A 96 -1.96 -15.36 26.54
N LYS A 97 -2.68 -15.97 27.50
CA LYS A 97 -2.12 -16.47 28.75
C LYS A 97 -2.82 -17.77 29.07
N ASN A 98 -2.04 -18.82 29.33
CA ASN A 98 -2.57 -20.12 29.74
C ASN A 98 -1.71 -20.67 30.86
N THR A 99 -2.02 -20.25 32.08
CA THR A 99 -1.35 -20.72 33.29
C THR A 99 -2.33 -21.51 34.14
N LYS A 100 -1.82 -22.14 35.18
CA LYS A 100 -2.62 -22.86 36.16
C LYS A 100 -3.68 -21.98 36.84
N TYR A 101 -3.39 -20.68 37.00
CA TYR A 101 -4.19 -19.71 37.76
C TYR A 101 -4.97 -18.74 36.86
N ASN A 102 -4.42 -18.43 35.68
CA ASN A 102 -4.94 -17.41 34.80
C ASN A 102 -5.00 -17.94 33.38
N LYS A 103 -6.18 -17.84 32.76
CA LYS A 103 -6.38 -18.06 31.33
C LYS A 103 -6.95 -16.80 30.71
N GLN A 104 -6.39 -16.40 29.57
CA GLN A 104 -6.83 -15.25 28.80
C GLN A 104 -6.88 -15.66 27.33
N THR A 105 -8.03 -15.44 26.70
CA THR A 105 -8.28 -15.81 25.31
C THR A 105 -8.93 -14.64 24.60
N ILE A 106 -8.31 -14.19 23.52
CA ILE A 106 -8.89 -13.20 22.60
C ILE A 106 -9.89 -13.90 21.72
N ARG A 107 -11.03 -13.25 21.50
CA ARG A 107 -12.14 -13.72 20.69
C ARG A 107 -12.79 -12.58 19.93
N ASN A 108 -13.56 -12.92 18.92
CA ASN A 108 -14.44 -12.01 18.18
C ASN A 108 -13.67 -10.78 17.69
N LEU A 109 -12.49 -11.02 17.11
CA LEU A 109 -11.73 -9.97 16.46
C LEU A 109 -12.45 -9.55 15.20
N ASP A 110 -12.76 -8.26 15.12
CA ASP A 110 -13.62 -7.74 14.07
C ASP A 110 -13.05 -6.43 13.52
N PHE A 111 -13.09 -6.29 12.20
CA PHE A 111 -12.71 -5.05 11.56
C PHE A 111 -13.86 -4.05 11.71
N ARG A 112 -13.62 -2.92 12.41
CA ARG A 112 -14.65 -1.92 12.67
C ARG A 112 -14.65 -0.81 11.64
N SER A 113 -13.47 -0.23 11.40
CA SER A 113 -13.37 0.92 10.50
C SER A 113 -11.95 1.11 9.98
N LEU A 114 -11.88 1.84 8.87
CA LEU A 114 -10.68 2.48 8.36
C LEU A 114 -10.90 3.99 8.50
N ASP A 115 -9.93 4.70 9.04
CA ASP A 115 -9.95 6.15 9.20
C ASP A 115 -8.74 6.80 8.53
N ASN A 116 -8.64 8.12 8.64
CA ASN A 116 -7.49 8.85 8.12
C ASN A 116 -6.22 8.44 8.89
N GLY A 117 -5.41 7.62 8.24
CA GLY A 117 -4.13 7.13 8.73
C GLY A 117 -4.22 5.93 9.66
N GLY A 118 -5.34 5.22 9.74
CA GLY A 118 -5.46 4.09 10.66
C GLY A 118 -6.65 3.18 10.45
N LEU A 119 -6.77 2.23 11.37
CA LEU A 119 -7.85 1.25 11.43
C LEU A 119 -8.24 0.98 12.89
N THR A 120 -9.50 0.63 13.09
CA THR A 120 -10.03 0.21 14.39
C THR A 120 -10.49 -1.24 14.33
N VAL A 121 -10.10 -2.01 15.34
CA VAL A 121 -10.43 -3.43 15.52
C VAL A 121 -11.25 -3.59 16.79
N GLY A 122 -12.41 -4.21 16.68
CA GLY A 122 -13.18 -4.68 17.83
C GLY A 122 -12.64 -6.01 18.32
N PHE A 123 -12.73 -6.25 19.62
CA PHE A 123 -12.28 -7.49 20.22
C PHE A 123 -13.11 -7.85 21.45
N SER A 124 -13.08 -9.11 21.83
CA SER A 124 -13.53 -9.62 23.12
C SER A 124 -12.40 -10.39 23.79
N VAL A 125 -12.28 -10.32 25.10
CA VAL A 125 -11.32 -11.13 25.86
C VAL A 125 -12.06 -11.92 26.91
N ASN A 126 -11.98 -13.24 26.83
CA ASN A 126 -12.41 -14.11 27.91
C ASN A 126 -11.27 -14.31 28.90
N LEU A 127 -11.51 -13.94 30.14
CA LEU A 127 -10.60 -14.02 31.27
C LEU A 127 -11.14 -15.07 32.23
N LYS A 128 -10.30 -16.04 32.59
CA LYS A 128 -10.59 -16.99 33.66
C LYS A 128 -9.51 -16.92 34.72
N HIS A 129 -9.93 -16.82 35.97
CA HIS A 129 -9.03 -16.78 37.12
C HIS A 129 -9.46 -17.80 38.18
N ARG A 130 -8.48 -18.38 38.87
CA ARG A 130 -8.69 -19.16 40.10
C ARG A 130 -7.45 -19.08 40.99
N GLU A 131 -7.66 -19.32 42.27
CA GLU A 131 -6.64 -19.26 43.31
C GLU A 131 -6.38 -20.65 43.89
N ARG A 132 -5.18 -20.87 44.43
CA ARG A 132 -4.88 -22.10 45.19
C ARG A 132 -5.40 -21.94 46.61
N LEU A 133 -6.27 -22.84 47.03
CA LEU A 133 -6.80 -22.90 48.39
C LEU A 133 -5.83 -23.59 49.34
N ALA A 134 -5.36 -24.79 48.98
CA ALA A 134 -4.51 -25.60 49.84
C ALA A 134 -3.73 -26.63 49.02
N LYS A 135 -2.70 -27.24 49.65
CA LYS A 135 -2.05 -28.45 49.17
C LYS A 135 -2.14 -29.51 50.26
N VAL A 136 -2.97 -30.53 50.04
CA VAL A 136 -3.28 -31.58 51.02
C VAL A 136 -2.85 -32.93 50.43
N PHE A 137 -2.02 -33.68 51.15
CA PHE A 137 -1.42 -34.94 50.68
C PHE A 137 -0.83 -34.86 49.25
N GLY A 138 -0.11 -33.77 48.97
CA GLY A 138 0.50 -33.53 47.66
C GLY A 138 -0.46 -33.04 46.57
N LYS A 139 -1.78 -33.11 46.76
CA LYS A 139 -2.80 -32.63 45.82
C LYS A 139 -3.11 -31.16 46.09
N GLU A 140 -3.12 -30.36 45.04
CA GLU A 140 -3.51 -28.94 45.15
C GLU A 140 -5.01 -28.77 44.92
N HIS A 141 -5.62 -27.98 45.78
CA HIS A 141 -7.01 -27.59 45.72
C HIS A 141 -7.10 -26.12 45.29
N PHE A 142 -8.08 -25.80 44.44
CA PHE A 142 -8.26 -24.47 43.87
C PHE A 142 -9.68 -23.99 44.08
N THR A 143 -9.88 -22.68 44.05
CA THR A 143 -11.22 -22.12 43.89
C THR A 143 -11.81 -22.52 42.53
N PRO A 144 -13.15 -22.54 42.39
CA PRO A 144 -13.79 -22.61 41.09
C PRO A 144 -13.30 -21.49 40.16
N TRP A 145 -13.30 -21.74 38.86
CA TRP A 145 -12.94 -20.71 37.89
C TRP A 145 -13.96 -19.58 37.90
N ILE A 146 -13.49 -18.36 38.12
CA ILE A 146 -14.25 -17.14 37.84
C ILE A 146 -14.00 -16.78 36.38
N SER A 147 -15.05 -16.46 35.62
CA SER A 147 -14.98 -16.12 34.21
C SER A 147 -15.61 -14.77 33.93
N VAL A 148 -14.90 -13.92 33.20
CA VAL A 148 -15.33 -12.58 32.79
C VAL A 148 -15.04 -12.41 31.31
N THR A 149 -15.96 -11.81 30.57
CA THR A 149 -15.73 -11.44 29.17
C THR A 149 -15.72 -9.93 29.07
N LEU A 150 -14.61 -9.38 28.59
CA LEU A 150 -14.45 -7.97 28.29
C LEU A 150 -14.68 -7.74 26.81
N HIS A 151 -15.23 -6.58 26.47
CA HIS A 151 -15.40 -6.14 25.09
C HIS A 151 -14.72 -4.80 24.90
N GLY A 152 -14.07 -4.61 23.76
CA GLY A 152 -13.36 -3.37 23.51
C GLY A 152 -13.06 -3.12 22.04
N THR A 153 -12.46 -1.98 21.78
CA THR A 153 -11.94 -1.56 20.48
C THR A 153 -10.51 -1.09 20.62
N SER A 154 -9.65 -1.41 19.67
CA SER A 154 -8.28 -0.90 19.59
C SER A 154 -8.06 -0.18 18.26
N SER A 155 -7.41 0.98 18.33
CA SER A 155 -7.08 1.80 17.16
C SER A 155 -5.58 1.72 16.87
N PHE A 156 -5.26 1.59 15.58
CA PHE A 156 -3.89 1.47 15.09
C PHE A 156 -3.66 2.52 13.99
N GLY A 157 -2.57 3.26 14.09
CA GLY A 157 -2.08 4.11 13.03
C GLY A 157 -1.30 3.29 12.03
N THR A 158 -1.65 3.38 10.76
CA THR A 158 -1.07 2.59 9.69
C THR A 158 -0.67 3.48 8.53
N ASN A 159 0.57 3.33 8.06
CA ASN A 159 1.05 3.99 6.86
C ASN A 159 2.15 3.16 6.20
N ILE A 160 2.48 3.53 4.96
CA ILE A 160 3.63 3.00 4.25
C ILE A 160 4.54 4.17 3.97
N ARG A 161 5.79 4.05 4.42
CA ARG A 161 6.82 5.06 4.17
C ARG A 161 8.06 4.35 3.69
N ASN A 162 8.62 4.83 2.58
CA ASN A 162 9.85 4.27 2.03
C ASN A 162 9.76 2.75 1.84
N ASN A 163 8.67 2.26 1.24
CA ASN A 163 8.37 0.84 1.03
C ASN A 163 8.06 0.02 2.29
N VAL A 164 8.20 0.58 3.50
CA VAL A 164 8.01 -0.15 4.77
C VAL A 164 6.64 0.16 5.35
N VAL A 165 5.92 -0.88 5.74
CA VAL A 165 4.65 -0.76 6.47
C VAL A 165 4.93 -0.45 7.93
N ASN A 166 4.37 0.64 8.41
CA ASN A 166 4.38 1.03 9.80
C ASN A 166 2.99 0.80 10.39
N VAL A 167 2.96 0.10 11.52
CA VAL A 167 1.76 -0.08 12.34
C VAL A 167 2.13 0.39 13.74
N SER A 168 1.41 1.39 14.21
CA SER A 168 1.58 2.00 15.52
C SER A 168 0.29 1.83 16.29
N TYR A 169 0.40 1.46 17.54
CA TYR A 169 -0.77 1.38 18.41
C TYR A 169 -1.13 2.80 18.89
N ARG A 170 -2.40 3.20 18.75
CA ARG A 170 -2.88 4.53 19.15
C ARG A 170 -3.60 4.50 20.50
N GLY A 171 -4.35 3.44 20.77
CA GLY A 171 -5.12 3.32 22.00
C GLY A 171 -6.16 2.22 21.91
N HIS A 172 -6.87 2.01 23.01
CA HIS A 172 -8.00 1.12 23.08
C HIS A 172 -9.06 1.69 24.02
N ASP A 173 -10.28 1.21 23.87
CA ASP A 173 -11.37 1.40 24.82
C ASP A 173 -11.86 -0.01 25.22
N VAL A 174 -11.90 -0.29 26.52
CA VAL A 174 -12.39 -1.56 27.07
C VAL A 174 -13.52 -1.25 28.02
N ARG A 175 -14.67 -1.89 27.79
CA ARG A 175 -15.84 -1.80 28.66
C ARG A 175 -15.83 -2.97 29.64
N GLY A 176 -15.91 -2.66 30.94
CA GLY A 176 -15.96 -3.64 32.03
C GLY A 176 -16.10 -2.98 33.41
N GLN A 177 -16.41 -3.78 34.44
CA GLN A 177 -16.46 -3.30 35.83
C GLN A 177 -15.06 -2.95 36.38
N LYS A 178 -14.98 -2.00 37.31
CA LYS A 178 -13.71 -1.44 37.84
C LYS A 178 -12.79 -2.44 38.56
N TRP A 179 -13.31 -3.57 39.05
CA TRP A 179 -12.57 -4.42 40.00
C TRP A 179 -11.44 -5.27 39.38
N TYR A 180 -11.29 -5.27 38.05
CA TYR A 180 -10.20 -5.96 37.34
C TYR A 180 -9.30 -5.01 36.51
N GLY A 181 -9.09 -3.77 36.99
CA GLY A 181 -8.20 -2.80 36.34
C GLY A 181 -6.79 -3.33 36.04
N ASP A 182 -6.22 -4.15 36.92
CA ASP A 182 -4.91 -4.78 36.71
C ASP A 182 -4.91 -5.85 35.59
N ILE A 183 -6.06 -6.45 35.31
CA ILE A 183 -6.20 -7.39 34.21
C ILE A 183 -6.30 -6.62 32.89
N VAL A 184 -6.99 -5.49 32.87
CA VAL A 184 -7.08 -4.59 31.70
C VAL A 184 -5.69 -4.07 31.34
N SER A 185 -4.91 -3.59 32.30
CA SER A 185 -3.55 -3.09 32.04
C SER A 185 -2.59 -4.21 31.55
N GLY A 186 -2.77 -5.45 32.01
CA GLY A 186 -2.05 -6.61 31.50
C GLY A 186 -2.42 -6.99 30.06
N LEU A 187 -3.67 -6.73 29.65
CA LEU A 187 -4.12 -6.96 28.27
C LEU A 187 -3.49 -5.96 27.30
N ASP A 188 -3.24 -4.72 27.72
CA ASP A 188 -2.67 -3.68 26.86
C ASP A 188 -1.37 -4.10 26.21
N SER A 189 -0.41 -4.56 27.00
CA SER A 189 0.92 -4.88 26.50
C SER A 189 0.88 -6.04 25.50
N VAL A 190 0.10 -7.08 25.82
CA VAL A 190 0.06 -8.29 24.99
C VAL A 190 -0.80 -8.07 23.75
N PHE A 191 -1.96 -7.44 23.89
CA PHE A 191 -2.83 -7.10 22.77
C PHE A 191 -2.13 -6.13 21.82
N LYS A 192 -1.49 -5.08 22.35
CA LYS A 192 -0.67 -4.15 21.55
C LYS A 192 0.38 -4.90 20.74
N LYS A 193 1.19 -5.76 21.37
CA LYS A 193 2.31 -6.43 20.70
C LYS A 193 1.85 -7.48 19.68
N GLN A 194 0.91 -8.36 20.06
CA GLN A 194 0.47 -9.46 19.20
C GLN A 194 -0.41 -8.96 18.05
N THR A 195 -1.41 -8.12 18.34
CA THR A 195 -2.33 -7.61 17.32
C THR A 195 -1.63 -6.68 16.35
N SER A 196 -0.75 -5.78 16.81
CA SER A 196 0.03 -4.92 15.89
C SER A 196 0.99 -5.72 15.02
N GLY A 197 1.63 -6.76 15.57
CA GLY A 197 2.51 -7.65 14.81
C GLY A 197 1.77 -8.39 13.69
N LEU A 198 0.56 -8.87 13.97
CA LEU A 198 -0.29 -9.55 12.99
C LEU A 198 -0.81 -8.61 11.91
N ILE A 199 -1.36 -7.46 12.31
CA ILE A 199 -1.79 -6.41 11.38
C ILE A 199 -0.61 -6.02 10.50
N LYS A 200 0.58 -5.78 11.08
CA LYS A 200 1.79 -5.45 10.32
C LYS A 200 2.18 -6.56 9.34
N LYS A 201 2.22 -7.82 9.79
CA LYS A 201 2.56 -8.97 8.94
C LYS A 201 1.62 -9.09 7.73
N ARG A 202 0.34 -8.79 7.92
CA ARG A 202 -0.68 -8.92 6.86
C ARG A 202 -0.70 -7.70 5.95
N LEU A 203 -0.58 -6.51 6.52
CA LEU A 203 -0.41 -5.27 5.76
C LEU A 203 0.91 -5.23 4.98
N ASN A 204 1.94 -5.99 5.37
CA ASN A 204 3.17 -6.14 4.58
C ASN A 204 2.90 -6.68 3.16
N ARG A 205 1.75 -7.32 2.89
CA ARG A 205 1.33 -7.66 1.52
C ARG A 205 1.13 -6.43 0.64
N PHE A 206 0.85 -5.28 1.25
CA PHE A 206 0.74 -3.99 0.57
C PHE A 206 2.02 -3.15 0.68
N ASN A 207 3.13 -3.72 1.16
CA ASN A 207 4.40 -2.98 1.21
C ASN A 207 4.80 -2.48 -0.19
N GLY A 208 5.72 -1.52 -0.24
CA GLY A 208 6.06 -0.87 -1.51
C GLY A 208 6.52 -1.85 -2.59
N MET A 209 7.32 -2.84 -2.21
CA MET A 209 7.84 -3.85 -3.15
C MET A 209 6.75 -4.78 -3.69
N ASN A 210 5.80 -5.20 -2.85
CA ASN A 210 4.69 -6.03 -3.28
C ASN A 210 3.71 -5.25 -4.14
N LEU A 211 3.48 -3.97 -3.84
CA LEU A 211 2.69 -3.10 -4.68
C LEU A 211 3.33 -2.93 -6.06
N ILE A 212 4.64 -2.65 -6.09
CA ILE A 212 5.43 -2.57 -7.32
C ILE A 212 5.33 -3.87 -8.13
N SER A 213 5.49 -5.03 -7.47
CA SER A 213 5.35 -6.35 -8.11
C SER A 213 3.96 -6.57 -8.69
N LEU A 214 2.91 -6.18 -7.97
CA LEU A 214 1.52 -6.27 -8.42
C LEU A 214 1.26 -5.36 -9.63
N LEU A 215 1.78 -4.14 -9.63
CA LEU A 215 1.70 -3.23 -10.78
C LEU A 215 2.44 -3.82 -12.00
N LYS A 216 3.63 -4.39 -11.79
CA LYS A 216 4.41 -5.08 -12.83
C LYS A 216 3.65 -6.26 -13.42
N GLN A 217 3.08 -7.13 -12.58
CA GLN A 217 2.27 -8.28 -13.02
C GLN A 217 1.06 -7.85 -13.84
N GLY A 218 0.47 -6.70 -13.52
CA GLY A 218 -0.62 -6.12 -14.30
C GLY A 218 -0.18 -5.49 -15.64
N GLY A 219 1.12 -5.51 -15.94
CA GLY A 219 1.64 -5.00 -17.21
C GLY A 219 1.77 -3.48 -17.28
N ILE A 220 1.93 -2.80 -16.15
CA ILE A 220 2.10 -1.34 -16.12
C ILE A 220 3.27 -0.85 -16.99
N ASP A 221 4.32 -1.68 -17.17
CA ASP A 221 5.47 -1.37 -18.02
C ASP A 221 5.06 -1.04 -19.47
N LYS A 222 3.96 -1.63 -19.97
CA LYS A 222 3.43 -1.35 -21.30
C LYS A 222 2.71 0.00 -21.40
N GLN A 223 2.34 0.57 -20.26
CA GLN A 223 1.55 1.80 -20.13
C GLN A 223 2.41 2.99 -19.69
N LEU A 224 3.66 2.76 -19.27
CA LEU A 224 4.60 3.81 -18.92
C LEU A 224 5.20 4.44 -20.19
N PRO A 225 5.37 5.77 -20.23
CA PRO A 225 5.99 6.44 -21.36
C PRO A 225 7.49 6.16 -21.44
N LEU A 226 8.09 6.41 -22.61
CA LEU A 226 9.56 6.42 -22.82
C LEU A 226 10.26 5.07 -22.57
N ASN A 227 9.57 3.94 -22.80
CA ASN A 227 10.07 2.59 -22.52
C ASN A 227 10.50 2.36 -21.07
N LEU A 228 10.06 3.22 -20.15
CA LEU A 228 10.37 3.12 -18.73
C LEU A 228 9.74 1.86 -18.16
N THR A 229 10.54 1.05 -17.49
CA THR A 229 10.09 -0.14 -16.79
C THR A 229 10.04 0.09 -15.29
N ILE A 230 9.18 -0.65 -14.60
CA ILE A 230 9.18 -0.69 -13.14
C ILE A 230 10.52 -1.17 -12.59
N ASP A 231 11.25 -2.03 -13.28
CA ASP A 231 12.56 -2.50 -12.82
C ASP A 231 13.60 -1.36 -12.77
N GLU A 232 13.54 -0.42 -13.72
CA GLU A 232 14.37 0.78 -13.72
C GLU A 232 13.96 1.76 -12.60
N LEU A 233 12.67 1.86 -12.33
CA LEU A 233 12.16 2.61 -11.17
C LEU A 233 12.68 2.00 -9.86
N VAL A 234 12.63 0.68 -9.70
CA VAL A 234 13.17 0.00 -8.52
C VAL A 234 14.69 0.24 -8.40
N LYS A 235 15.44 0.12 -9.50
CA LYS A 235 16.90 0.36 -9.52
C LYS A 235 17.27 1.80 -9.18
N SER A 236 16.46 2.78 -9.57
CA SER A 236 16.66 4.20 -9.23
C SER A 236 16.28 4.54 -7.78
N GLY A 237 15.91 3.55 -6.97
CA GLY A 237 15.63 3.74 -5.55
C GLY A 237 14.26 4.34 -5.28
N VAL A 238 13.31 4.17 -6.20
CA VAL A 238 11.94 4.67 -6.08
C VAL A 238 11.27 4.12 -4.81
N LYS A 239 10.61 5.04 -4.10
CA LYS A 239 9.97 4.77 -2.82
C LYS A 239 8.45 4.91 -2.96
N VAL A 240 7.75 3.89 -2.48
CA VAL A 240 6.31 3.92 -2.30
C VAL A 240 5.99 4.51 -0.94
N ASN A 241 5.13 5.52 -0.95
CA ASN A 241 4.48 6.05 0.24
C ASN A 241 2.98 5.82 0.10
N ALA A 242 2.31 5.40 1.16
CA ALA A 242 0.88 5.19 1.14
C ALA A 242 0.22 5.52 2.48
N ASP A 243 -1.01 6.01 2.40
CA ASP A 243 -1.82 6.43 3.54
C ASP A 243 -3.20 5.78 3.49
N PHE A 244 -3.63 5.32 4.66
CA PHE A 244 -4.95 4.76 4.86
C PHE A 244 -5.97 5.90 4.95
N SER A 245 -7.14 5.68 4.36
CA SER A 245 -8.26 6.62 4.33
C SER A 245 -9.58 5.83 4.38
N PRO A 246 -10.72 6.40 4.78
CA PRO A 246 -12.00 5.69 4.80
C PRO A 246 -12.39 4.97 3.49
N GLN A 247 -11.75 5.31 2.38
CA GLN A 247 -11.99 4.72 1.06
C GLN A 247 -10.93 3.67 0.64
N GLY A 248 -9.87 3.43 1.42
CA GLY A 248 -8.83 2.43 1.16
C GLY A 248 -7.41 2.93 1.40
N LEU A 249 -6.45 2.39 0.65
CA LEU A 249 -5.03 2.73 0.75
C LEU A 249 -4.60 3.53 -0.48
N SER A 250 -4.41 4.83 -0.29
CA SER A 250 -3.91 5.73 -1.33
C SER A 250 -2.39 5.68 -1.35
N PHE A 251 -1.79 5.41 -2.50
CA PHE A 251 -0.35 5.32 -2.65
C PHE A 251 0.19 6.31 -3.68
N VAL A 252 1.44 6.69 -3.48
CA VAL A 252 2.23 7.55 -4.34
C VAL A 252 3.60 6.92 -4.53
N ILE A 253 4.03 6.87 -5.78
CA ILE A 253 5.34 6.40 -6.20
C ILE A 253 5.99 7.58 -6.92
N ASN A 254 7.03 8.16 -6.33
CA ASN A 254 7.77 9.22 -6.98
C ASN A 254 8.64 8.62 -8.09
N LEU A 255 8.44 9.06 -9.32
CA LEU A 255 9.32 8.74 -10.43
C LEU A 255 10.62 9.54 -10.28
N PRO A 256 11.77 9.01 -10.71
CA PRO A 256 13.02 9.75 -10.67
C PRO A 256 12.94 11.00 -11.56
N GLU A 257 13.52 12.11 -11.10
CA GLU A 257 13.57 13.38 -11.84
C GLU A 257 14.39 13.27 -13.14
N THR A 258 15.31 12.31 -13.17
CA THR A 258 16.14 11.96 -14.32
C THR A 258 16.13 10.45 -14.52
N ILE A 259 15.68 10.01 -15.69
CA ILE A 259 15.81 8.61 -16.14
C ILE A 259 16.98 8.62 -17.11
N ASP A 260 18.11 8.01 -16.74
CA ASP A 260 19.18 7.75 -17.70
C ASP A 260 18.73 6.58 -18.58
N ILE A 261 18.31 6.91 -19.80
CA ILE A 261 17.95 5.94 -20.83
C ILE A 261 19.26 5.54 -21.52
N SER A 262 19.81 4.38 -21.17
CA SER A 262 20.98 3.80 -21.85
C SER A 262 20.58 3.02 -23.09
#